data_AF-A0A1Z8AEJ9-F1
#
_entry.id   AF-A0A1Z8AEJ9-F1
#
_cell.length_a   1.000
_cell.length_b   1.000
_cell.length_c   1.000
_cell.angle_alpha   90.00
_cell.angle_beta   90.00
_cell.angle_gamma   90.00
#
_symmetry.space_group_name_H-M   'P 1'
#
loop_
_entity.id
_entity.type
_entity.pdbx_description
1 polymer ?
#
loop_
_entity_poly.entity_id
_entity_poly.type
_entity_poly.pdbx_seq_one_letter_code
_entity_poly.pdbx_strand_id
1 'polypeptide(L)'
;MEQVSIKNGFTGVLASVGIIAGVAFFTYAALQGEYGMFRLFQVQAQESRLLAEREVLSDSHNRLQNRTHRLSNEYLDLDLLDEQARKVLGLARGDEIVVR
;
A
#
# COMPACT_ATOMS: atom_id res chain seq x y z
N MET A 1 -23.34 44.11 -59.00
CA MET A 1 -23.38 42.65 -58.91
C MET A 1 -22.45 42.23 -57.79
N GLU A 2 -22.99 42.09 -56.59
CA GLU A 2 -22.24 41.74 -55.38
C GLU A 2 -22.27 40.22 -55.24
N GLN A 3 -21.22 39.57 -55.74
CA GLN A 3 -21.02 38.13 -55.55
C GLN A 3 -20.59 37.91 -54.10
N VAL A 4 -21.57 37.78 -53.20
CA VAL A 4 -21.33 37.42 -51.80
C VAL A 4 -20.55 36.12 -51.75
N SER A 5 -19.40 36.20 -51.08
CA SER A 5 -18.37 35.17 -50.98
C SER A 5 -18.86 33.94 -50.20
N ILE A 6 -19.55 33.02 -50.88
CA ILE A 6 -19.95 31.72 -50.31
C ILE A 6 -18.72 30.86 -49.94
N LYS A 7 -17.57 31.09 -50.59
CA LYS A 7 -16.32 30.36 -50.30
C LYS A 7 -15.72 30.66 -48.93
N ASN A 8 -15.95 31.85 -48.37
CA ASN A 8 -15.36 32.24 -47.09
C ASN A 8 -16.19 31.76 -45.88
N GLY A 9 -17.50 31.58 -46.06
CA GLY A 9 -18.38 31.04 -45.01
C GLY A 9 -18.13 29.56 -44.75
N PHE A 10 -18.01 28.76 -45.82
CA PHE A 10 -17.78 27.32 -45.68
C PHE A 10 -16.41 26.99 -45.08
N THR A 11 -15.35 27.69 -45.48
CA THR A 11 -14.01 27.55 -44.89
C THR A 11 -13.99 27.97 -43.43
N GLY A 12 -14.72 29.04 -43.06
CA GLY A 12 -14.87 29.46 -41.67
C GLY A 12 -15.57 28.41 -40.81
N VAL A 13 -16.67 27.82 -41.29
CA VAL A 13 -17.38 26.75 -40.57
C VAL A 13 -16.49 25.50 -40.41
N LEU A 14 -15.79 25.08 -41.47
CA LEU A 14 -14.88 23.93 -41.41
C LEU A 14 -13.73 24.16 -40.40
N ALA A 15 -13.15 25.36 -40.39
CA ALA A 15 -12.12 25.72 -39.43
C ALA A 15 -12.66 25.73 -37.99
N SER A 16 -13.87 26.25 -37.78
CA SER A 16 -14.54 26.29 -36.46
C SER A 16 -14.77 24.88 -35.92
N VAL A 17 -15.30 23.99 -36.76
CA VAL A 17 -15.55 22.58 -36.40
C VAL A 17 -14.23 21.87 -36.10
N GLY A 18 -13.18 22.12 -36.89
CA GLY A 18 -11.85 21.57 -36.64
C GLY A 18 -11.27 22.02 -35.30
N ILE A 19 -11.43 23.30 -34.93
CA ILE A 19 -10.99 23.82 -33.63
C ILE A 19 -11.77 23.17 -32.49
N ILE A 20 -13.10 23.07 -32.60
CA ILE A 20 -13.94 22.45 -31.56
C ILE A 20 -13.59 20.97 -31.40
N ALA A 21 -13.41 20.24 -32.51
CA ALA A 21 -13.00 18.84 -32.48
C ALA A 21 -11.60 18.67 -31.88
N GLY A 22 -10.66 19.57 -32.19
CA GLY A 22 -9.33 19.59 -31.59
C GLY A 22 -9.38 19.81 -30.07
N VAL A 23 -10.12 20.83 -29.61
CA VAL A 23 -10.30 21.10 -28.17
C VAL A 23 -10.96 19.91 -27.47
N ALA A 24 -11.99 19.31 -28.06
CA ALA A 24 -12.63 18.11 -27.51
C ALA A 24 -11.67 16.92 -27.43
N PHE A 25 -10.86 16.70 -28.47
CA PHE A 25 -9.84 15.64 -28.50
C PHE A 25 -8.78 15.86 -27.42
N PHE A 26 -8.26 17.08 -27.28
CA PHE A 26 -7.27 17.39 -26.26
C PHE A 26 -7.85 17.28 -24.84
N THR A 27 -9.10 17.70 -24.64
CA THR A 27 -9.80 17.52 -23.36
C THR A 27 -9.94 16.03 -23.06
N TYR A 28 -10.42 15.24 -24.01
CA TYR A 28 -10.55 13.79 -23.87
C TYR A 28 -9.20 13.11 -23.61
N ALA A 29 -8.15 13.46 -24.34
CA ALA A 29 -6.80 12.93 -24.17
C ALA A 29 -6.18 13.32 -22.81
N ALA A 30 -6.47 14.52 -22.30
CA ALA A 30 -6.05 14.94 -20.97
C ALA A 30 -6.80 14.20 -19.85
N LEU A 31 -8.07 13.85 -20.08
CA LEU A 31 -8.90 13.07 -19.14
C LEU A 31 -8.55 11.58 -19.13
N GLN A 32 -8.28 10.99 -20.29
CA GLN A 32 -8.01 9.55 -20.42
C GLN A 32 -6.51 9.20 -20.39
N GLY A 33 -5.63 10.19 -20.47
CA GLY A 33 -4.19 9.97 -20.48
C GLY A 33 -3.62 9.56 -19.12
N GLU A 34 -2.61 8.70 -19.15
CA GLU A 34 -1.81 8.22 -18.01
C GLU A 34 -1.15 9.35 -17.16
N TYR A 35 -1.29 10.60 -17.57
CA TYR A 35 -0.75 11.82 -16.94
C TYR A 35 -1.81 12.71 -16.27
N GLY A 36 -3.10 12.33 -16.30
CA GLY A 36 -4.15 13.04 -15.58
C GLY A 36 -3.99 12.90 -14.06
N MET A 37 -4.50 13.87 -13.28
CA MET A 37 -4.41 13.93 -11.80
C MET A 37 -4.82 12.63 -11.08
N PHE A 38 -5.53 11.73 -11.75
CA PHE A 38 -5.84 10.38 -11.28
C PHE A 38 -4.63 9.52 -10.91
N ARG A 39 -3.49 9.63 -11.61
CA ARG A 39 -2.28 8.85 -11.26
C ARG A 39 -1.72 9.29 -9.91
N LEU A 40 -1.76 10.58 -9.60
CA LEU A 40 -1.31 11.11 -8.31
C LEU A 40 -2.16 10.54 -7.17
N PHE A 41 -3.49 10.51 -7.34
CA PHE A 41 -4.38 9.91 -6.34
C PHE A 41 -4.16 8.41 -6.17
N GLN A 42 -3.96 7.66 -7.27
CA GLN A 42 -3.66 6.23 -7.18
C GLN A 42 -2.33 5.97 -6.50
N VAL A 43 -1.29 6.73 -6.82
CA VAL A 43 0.03 6.60 -6.20
C VAL A 43 -0.02 6.96 -4.73
N GLN A 44 -0.69 8.05 -4.34
CA GLN A 44 -0.85 8.41 -2.92
C GLN A 44 -1.64 7.36 -2.14
N ALA A 45 -2.70 6.80 -2.73
CA ALA A 45 -3.46 5.72 -2.10
C ALA A 45 -2.62 4.44 -1.94
N GLN A 46 -1.81 4.10 -2.95
CA GLN A 46 -0.87 2.96 -2.88
C GLN A 46 0.22 3.19 -1.84
N GLU A 47 0.77 4.40 -1.78
CA GLU A 47 1.79 4.79 -0.81
C GLU A 47 1.25 4.67 0.62
N SER A 48 0.07 5.25 0.90
CA SER A 48 -0.57 5.14 2.22
C SER A 48 -0.83 3.69 2.62
N ARG A 49 -1.31 2.86 1.70
CA ARG A 49 -1.53 1.42 1.94
C ARG A 49 -0.22 0.69 2.26
N LEU A 50 0.83 0.92 1.47
CA LEU A 50 2.13 0.27 1.65
C LEU A 50 2.81 0.69 2.95
N LEU A 51 2.67 1.96 3.37
CA LEU A 51 3.17 2.45 4.64
C LEU A 51 2.48 1.75 5.82
N ALA A 52 1.15 1.62 5.78
CA ALA A 52 0.40 0.91 6.81
C ALA A 52 0.81 -0.58 6.90
N GLU A 53 0.98 -1.24 5.75
CA GLU A 53 1.42 -2.63 5.71
C GLU A 53 2.84 -2.80 6.27
N ARG A 54 3.75 -1.88 5.93
CA ARG A 54 5.12 -1.86 6.46
C ARG A 54 5.13 -1.70 7.99
N GLU A 55 4.29 -0.84 8.55
CA GLU A 55 4.23 -0.62 9.99
C GLU A 55 3.80 -1.90 10.73
N VAL A 56 2.75 -2.57 10.26
CA VAL A 56 2.27 -3.85 10.81
C VAL A 56 3.35 -4.93 10.74
N LEU A 57 4.05 -5.01 9.60
CA LEU A 57 5.09 -6.01 9.41
C LEU A 57 6.32 -5.70 10.27
N SER A 58 6.70 -4.43 10.41
CA SER A 58 7.79 -3.99 11.27
C SER A 58 7.50 -4.27 12.75
N ASP A 59 6.28 -4.03 13.22
CA ASP A 59 5.88 -4.38 14.59
C ASP A 59 5.99 -5.89 14.83
N SER A 60 5.50 -6.68 13.88
CA SER A 60 5.57 -8.14 13.94
C SER A 60 7.02 -8.65 13.95
N HIS A 61 7.89 -8.06 13.12
CA HIS A 61 9.31 -8.37 13.10
C HIS A 61 9.97 -8.03 14.43
N ASN A 62 9.73 -6.84 14.99
CA ASN A 62 10.28 -6.43 16.28
C ASN A 62 9.83 -7.36 17.42
N ARG A 63 8.54 -7.73 17.43
CA ARG A 63 8.00 -8.67 18.42
C ARG A 63 8.66 -10.05 18.31
N LEU A 64 8.82 -10.57 17.10
CA LEU A 64 9.49 -11.85 16.86
C LEU A 64 10.96 -11.79 17.23
N GLN A 65 11.67 -10.73 16.82
CA GLN A 65 13.07 -10.51 17.14
C GLN A 65 13.28 -10.45 18.66
N ASN A 66 12.42 -9.76 19.40
CA ASN A 66 12.49 -9.72 20.86
C ASN A 66 12.25 -11.11 21.49
N ARG A 67 11.26 -11.87 21.01
CA ARG A 67 11.03 -13.24 21.47
C ARG A 67 12.25 -14.13 21.22
N THR A 68 12.80 -14.10 20.01
CA THR A 68 13.99 -14.87 19.65
C THR A 68 15.20 -14.44 20.48
N HIS A 69 15.38 -13.14 20.71
CA HIS A 69 16.45 -12.63 21.55
C HIS A 69 16.33 -13.13 22.99
N ARG A 70 15.13 -13.14 23.56
CA ARG A 70 14.86 -13.68 24.91
C ARG A 70 14.99 -15.21 25.00
N LEU A 71 14.90 -15.91 23.87
CA LEU A 71 15.16 -17.34 23.79
C LEU A 71 16.64 -17.67 23.52
N SER A 72 17.48 -16.66 23.26
CA SER A 72 18.91 -16.86 23.03
C SER A 72 19.64 -17.22 24.32
N ASN A 73 20.68 -18.04 24.22
CA ASN A 73 21.43 -18.57 25.38
C ASN A 73 21.96 -17.51 26.35
N GLU A 74 22.16 -16.26 25.92
CA GLU A 74 22.65 -15.17 26.77
C GLU A 74 21.54 -14.56 27.65
N TYR A 75 20.26 -14.71 27.24
CA TYR A 75 19.08 -14.16 27.94
C TYR A 75 18.07 -15.24 28.36
N LEU A 76 18.34 -16.50 28.03
CA LEU A 76 17.48 -17.64 28.33
C LEU A 76 17.68 -18.04 29.79
N ASP A 77 16.69 -17.73 30.61
CA ASP A 77 16.64 -18.13 32.01
C ASP A 77 16.30 -19.63 32.09
N LEU A 78 17.31 -20.43 32.46
CA LEU A 78 17.21 -21.89 32.60
C LEU A 78 16.23 -22.30 33.70
N ASP A 79 16.07 -21.50 34.75
CA ASP A 79 15.16 -21.80 35.86
C ASP A 79 13.70 -21.64 35.38
N LEU A 80 13.41 -20.57 34.64
CA LEU A 80 12.09 -20.37 34.02
C LEU A 80 11.80 -21.45 32.95
N LEU A 81 12.81 -21.90 32.20
CA LEU A 81 12.64 -22.99 31.24
C LEU A 81 12.33 -24.31 31.94
N ASP A 82 13.00 -24.61 33.05
CA ASP A 82 12.74 -25.81 33.85
C ASP A 82 11.34 -25.77 34.47
N GLU A 83 10.92 -24.66 35.09
CA GLU A 83 9.54 -24.50 35.58
C GLU A 83 8.50 -24.71 34.48
N GLN A 84 8.73 -24.14 33.30
CA GLN A 84 7.81 -24.24 32.18
C GLN A 84 7.80 -25.64 31.57
N ALA A 85 8.94 -26.34 31.57
CA ALA A 85 9.05 -27.74 31.20
C ALA A 85 8.33 -28.66 32.20
N ARG A 86 8.47 -28.44 33.52
CA ARG A 86 7.72 -29.19 34.54
C ARG A 86 6.21 -28.98 34.40
N LYS A 87 5.78 -27.74 34.15
CA LYS A 87 4.35 -27.39 34.00
C LYS A 87 3.73 -27.95 32.73
N VAL A 88 4.46 -27.98 31.61
CA VAL A 88 3.95 -28.42 30.30
C VAL A 88 4.12 -29.92 30.08
N LEU A 89 5.28 -30.47 30.46
CA LEU A 89 5.64 -31.87 30.24
C LEU A 89 5.34 -32.76 31.45
N GLY A 90 4.90 -32.20 32.58
CA GLY A 90 4.63 -32.97 33.79
C GLY A 90 5.87 -33.64 34.38
N LEU A 91 7.06 -33.16 34.03
CA LEU A 91 8.35 -33.68 34.51
C LEU A 91 8.60 -33.25 35.96
N ALA A 92 7.72 -33.63 36.88
CA ALA A 92 8.12 -33.70 38.28
C ALA A 92 9.13 -34.85 38.40
N ARG A 93 10.33 -34.56 38.91
CA ARG A 93 11.19 -35.60 39.46
C ARG A 93 10.34 -36.36 40.49
N GLY A 94 10.35 -37.69 40.44
CA GLY A 94 9.45 -38.55 41.23
C GLY A 94 9.61 -38.46 42.75
N ASP A 95 10.40 -37.52 43.24
CA ASP A 95 10.87 -37.33 44.60
C ASP A 95 10.51 -35.95 45.23
N GLU A 96 9.83 -35.03 44.52
CA GLU A 96 9.37 -33.76 45.11
C GLU A 96 7.87 -33.76 45.49
N ILE A 97 7.59 -33.59 46.79
CA ILE A 97 6.25 -33.51 47.38
C ILE A 97 5.71 -32.08 47.22
N VAL A 98 4.63 -31.92 46.45
CA VAL A 98 3.85 -30.67 46.41
C VAL A 98 3.00 -30.59 47.67
N VAL A 99 3.40 -29.74 48.62
CA VAL A 99 2.54 -29.38 49.76
C VAL A 99 1.53 -28.35 49.29
N ARG A 100 0.24 -28.70 49.44
CA ARG A 100 -0.93 -27.87 49.15
C ARG A 100 -1.08 -26.71 50.14
#